data_AF-A0A1H9BW12-F1
#
_entry.id   AF-A0A1H9BW12-F1
#
_cell.length_a   1.000
_cell.length_b   1.000
_cell.length_c   1.000
_cell.angle_alpha   90.00
_cell.angle_beta   90.00
_cell.angle_gamma   90.00
#
_symmetry.space_group_name_H-M   'P 1'
#
loop_
_entity.id
_entity.type
_entity.pdbx_description
1 polymer ?
#
loop_
_entity_poly.entity_id
_entity_poly.type
_entity_poly.pdbx_seq_one_letter_code
_entity_poly.pdbx_strand_id
1 'polypeptide(L)'
;MLQVLTQKDKRTKYLDSLKFALYCMSHPLDGFWDLTHEKRGTMAAANTILFATVLIRVLKLRFTSFIFLTVYWEDLNIFLYIASILFPLALWVIGNWGLTTLFDGKGRLGQVYMATCYGLTPYPLVQLPLMIFSNYVTVDEQEFYTVLSGLTLVYAGILIVTAMGQIHEFSFGKNILFTVFTLFAMLVMIFILMIFFSMISQGVAYFISLGREFLFRL
;
A
#
# COMPACT_ATOMS: atom_id res chain seq x y z
N MET A 1 -6.94 14.38 -35.58
CA MET A 1 -5.75 15.21 -35.23
C MET A 1 -5.77 15.65 -33.76
N LEU A 2 -6.82 16.29 -33.26
CA LEU A 2 -6.95 16.69 -31.84
C LEU A 2 -6.81 15.52 -30.84
N GLN A 3 -7.48 14.39 -31.09
CA GLN A 3 -7.37 13.21 -30.22
C GLN A 3 -5.95 12.64 -30.12
N VAL A 4 -5.15 12.73 -31.19
CA VAL A 4 -3.77 12.23 -31.21
C VAL A 4 -2.84 13.14 -30.39
N LEU A 5 -3.07 14.46 -30.45
CA LEU A 5 -2.32 15.44 -29.64
C LEU A 5 -2.63 15.29 -28.15
N THR A 6 -3.91 15.11 -27.78
CA THR A 6 -4.32 14.87 -26.38
C THR A 6 -3.77 13.55 -25.82
N GLN A 7 -3.67 12.50 -26.65
CA GLN A 7 -3.09 11.22 -26.25
C GLN A 7 -1.58 11.30 -26.03
N LYS A 8 -0.88 12.05 -26.87
CA LYS A 8 0.57 12.29 -26.71
C LYS A 8 0.86 13.03 -25.40
N ASP A 9 0.06 14.05 -25.10
CA ASP A 9 0.15 14.85 -23.87
C ASP A 9 -0.18 14.06 -22.59
N LYS A 10 -1.17 13.16 -22.66
CA LYS A 10 -1.47 12.24 -21.54
C LYS A 10 -0.33 11.25 -21.28
N ARG A 11 0.31 10.73 -22.32
CA ARG A 11 1.44 9.81 -22.18
C ARG A 11 2.69 10.50 -21.63
N THR A 12 3.01 11.70 -22.10
CA THR A 12 4.13 12.49 -21.55
C THR A 12 3.87 12.80 -20.09
N LYS A 13 2.67 13.28 -19.74
CA LYS A 13 2.29 13.54 -18.35
C LYS A 13 2.40 12.29 -17.46
N TYR A 14 1.99 11.11 -17.96
CA TYR A 14 2.14 9.86 -17.21
C TYR A 14 3.61 9.48 -16.97
N LEU A 15 4.47 9.57 -17.98
CA LEU A 15 5.90 9.29 -17.83
C LEU A 15 6.58 10.29 -16.91
N ASP A 16 6.22 11.57 -17.00
CA ASP A 16 6.72 12.61 -16.11
C ASP A 16 6.24 12.38 -14.67
N SER A 17 4.99 11.94 -14.47
CA SER A 17 4.47 11.53 -13.17
C SER A 17 5.20 10.32 -12.58
N LEU A 18 5.70 9.39 -13.40
CA LEU A 18 6.52 8.26 -12.93
C LEU A 18 7.94 8.71 -12.56
N LYS A 19 8.56 9.57 -13.36
CA LYS A 19 9.85 10.19 -13.01
C LYS A 19 9.73 11.02 -11.73
N PHE A 20 8.61 11.72 -11.56
CA PHE A 20 8.30 12.48 -10.37
C PHE A 20 8.23 11.60 -9.12
N ALA A 21 7.89 10.32 -9.23
CA ALA A 21 7.94 9.39 -8.09
C ALA A 21 9.37 9.22 -7.54
N LEU A 22 10.39 9.26 -8.39
CA LEU A 22 11.80 9.28 -7.97
C LEU A 22 12.18 10.60 -7.30
N TYR A 23 11.58 11.70 -7.74
CA TYR A 23 11.74 13.00 -7.09
C TYR A 23 11.12 12.99 -5.68
N CYS A 24 9.89 12.48 -5.51
CA CYS A 24 9.26 12.31 -4.19
C CYS A 24 10.09 11.42 -3.25
N MET A 25 10.81 10.44 -3.80
CA MET A 25 11.73 9.62 -3.03
C MET A 25 12.92 10.46 -2.52
N SER A 26 13.63 11.16 -3.42
CA SER A 26 14.84 11.93 -3.05
C SER A 26 14.56 13.20 -2.22
N HIS A 27 13.45 13.89 -2.48
CA HIS A 27 13.06 15.15 -1.84
C HIS A 27 11.61 15.02 -1.34
N PRO A 28 11.38 14.35 -0.19
CA PRO A 28 10.03 13.98 0.22
C PRO A 28 9.15 15.15 0.62
N LEU A 29 9.69 16.16 1.30
CA LEU A 29 8.91 17.33 1.73
C LEU A 29 8.39 18.11 0.50
N ASP A 30 9.31 18.52 -0.38
CA ASP A 30 8.98 19.28 -1.59
C ASP A 30 8.18 18.42 -2.58
N GLY A 31 8.57 17.17 -2.77
CA GLY A 31 7.90 16.26 -3.70
C GLY A 31 6.46 15.95 -3.30
N PHE A 32 6.16 15.75 -2.02
CA PHE A 32 4.77 15.55 -1.60
C PHE A 32 3.97 16.85 -1.53
N TRP A 33 4.63 18.00 -1.36
CA TRP A 33 4.00 19.31 -1.49
C TRP A 33 3.59 19.59 -2.95
N ASP A 34 4.48 19.34 -3.92
CA ASP A 34 4.22 19.42 -5.37
C ASP A 34 3.12 18.44 -5.81
N LEU A 35 3.04 17.28 -5.17
CA LEU A 35 2.01 16.28 -5.45
C LEU A 35 0.61 16.84 -5.17
N THR A 36 0.46 17.68 -4.14
CA THR A 36 -0.83 18.24 -3.72
C THR A 36 -1.13 19.60 -4.34
N HIS A 37 -0.14 20.50 -4.39
CA HIS A 37 -0.33 21.89 -4.84
C HIS A 37 -0.20 22.01 -6.37
N GLU A 38 0.83 21.41 -6.95
CA GLU A 38 1.10 21.50 -8.40
C GLU A 38 0.44 20.38 -9.21
N LYS A 39 -0.16 19.38 -8.54
CA LYS A 39 -0.85 18.23 -9.16
C LYS A 39 0.01 17.52 -10.22
N ARG A 40 1.31 17.41 -9.95
CA ARG A 40 2.29 16.76 -10.85
C ARG A 40 2.12 15.24 -10.91
N GLY A 41 1.52 14.65 -9.87
CA GLY A 41 1.18 13.23 -9.84
C GLY A 41 -0.12 12.89 -10.56
N THR A 42 -0.24 11.63 -10.96
CA THR A 42 -1.47 11.09 -11.58
C THR A 42 -1.89 9.79 -10.91
N MET A 43 -3.20 9.55 -10.86
CA MET A 43 -3.75 8.27 -10.36
C MET A 43 -3.25 7.06 -11.17
N ALA A 44 -3.02 7.24 -12.47
CA ALA A 44 -2.46 6.19 -13.31
C ALA A 44 -1.04 5.79 -12.84
N ALA A 45 -0.18 6.76 -12.54
CA ALA A 45 1.16 6.48 -12.01
C ALA A 45 1.11 5.84 -10.61
N ALA A 46 0.21 6.29 -9.74
CA ALA A 46 -0.01 5.67 -8.43
C ALA A 46 -0.40 4.18 -8.55
N ASN A 47 -1.36 3.86 -9.43
CA ASN A 47 -1.77 2.48 -9.68
C ASN A 47 -0.62 1.63 -10.24
N THR A 48 0.23 2.20 -11.11
CA THR A 48 1.40 1.51 -11.64
C THR A 48 2.42 1.19 -10.56
N ILE A 49 2.68 2.13 -9.63
CA ILE A 49 3.61 1.90 -8.51
C ILE A 49 3.05 0.82 -7.58
N LEU A 50 1.75 0.87 -7.27
CA LEU A 50 1.10 -0.17 -6.47
C LEU A 50 1.17 -1.54 -7.17
N PHE A 51 0.86 -1.59 -8.46
CA PHE A 51 0.96 -2.80 -9.25
C PHE A 51 2.38 -3.35 -9.27
N ALA A 52 3.39 -2.51 -9.49
CA ALA A 52 4.79 -2.90 -9.42
C ALA A 52 5.16 -3.43 -8.03
N THR A 53 4.69 -2.79 -6.95
CA THR A 53 4.92 -3.24 -5.57
C THR A 53 4.36 -4.65 -5.33
N VAL A 54 3.11 -4.89 -5.72
CA VAL A 54 2.48 -6.21 -5.61
C VAL A 54 3.19 -7.23 -6.49
N LEU A 55 3.50 -6.87 -7.72
CA LEU A 55 4.20 -7.74 -8.68
C LEU A 55 5.57 -8.17 -8.14
N ILE A 56 6.40 -7.23 -7.70
CA ILE A 56 7.71 -7.55 -7.12
C ILE A 56 7.57 -8.46 -5.90
N ARG A 57 6.59 -8.20 -5.03
CA ARG A 57 6.35 -9.02 -3.85
C ARG A 57 5.96 -10.46 -4.23
N VAL A 58 5.13 -10.66 -5.26
CA VAL A 58 4.81 -11.99 -5.79
C VAL A 58 6.02 -12.65 -6.45
N LEU A 59 6.78 -11.92 -7.29
CA LEU A 59 7.97 -12.44 -7.95
C LEU A 59 9.05 -12.88 -6.96
N LYS A 60 9.20 -12.17 -5.84
CA LYS A 60 10.12 -12.54 -4.76
C LYS A 60 9.89 -13.96 -4.24
N LEU A 61 8.65 -14.45 -4.18
CA LEU A 61 8.35 -15.82 -3.74
C LEU A 61 9.03 -16.88 -4.61
N ARG A 62 9.23 -16.58 -5.91
CA ARG A 62 9.80 -17.54 -6.87
C ARG A 62 11.28 -17.32 -7.13
N PHE A 63 11.72 -16.06 -7.19
CA PHE A 63 13.05 -15.68 -7.68
C PHE A 63 14.04 -15.30 -6.59
N THR A 64 13.62 -15.20 -5.33
CA THR A 64 14.55 -15.02 -4.21
C THR A 64 15.19 -16.36 -3.87
N SER A 65 16.50 -16.38 -3.60
CA SER A 65 17.20 -17.59 -3.18
C SER A 65 16.63 -18.14 -1.86
N PHE A 66 16.61 -19.47 -1.74
CA PHE A 66 16.11 -20.20 -0.58
C PHE A 66 16.85 -19.87 0.72
N ILE A 67 18.08 -19.37 0.62
CA ILE A 67 18.88 -18.91 1.77
C ILE A 67 18.17 -17.75 2.48
N PHE A 68 17.48 -16.89 1.73
CA PHE A 68 16.83 -15.68 2.25
C PHE A 68 15.32 -15.81 2.39
N LEU A 69 14.69 -16.69 1.59
CA LEU A 69 13.24 -16.87 1.59
C LEU A 69 12.87 -18.33 1.31
N THR A 70 12.51 -19.06 2.36
CA THR A 70 11.93 -20.40 2.24
C THR A 70 10.42 -20.29 2.08
N VAL A 71 9.89 -20.76 0.94
CA VAL A 71 8.45 -20.72 0.64
C VAL A 71 7.88 -22.14 0.66
N TYR A 72 6.93 -22.37 1.56
CA TYR A 72 6.11 -23.59 1.58
C TYR A 72 4.88 -23.38 0.69
N TRP A 73 4.92 -23.95 -0.52
CA TRP A 73 3.90 -23.71 -1.54
C TRP A 73 2.52 -24.30 -1.20
N GLU A 74 2.47 -25.36 -0.40
CA GLU A 74 1.24 -26.04 0.00
C GLU A 74 0.36 -25.17 0.92
N ASP A 75 0.99 -24.38 1.78
CA ASP A 75 0.31 -23.47 2.71
C ASP A 75 0.05 -22.08 2.10
N LEU A 76 0.64 -21.78 0.94
CA LEU A 76 0.61 -20.45 0.36
C LEU A 76 -0.68 -20.20 -0.42
N ASN A 77 -1.55 -19.37 0.15
CA ASN A 77 -2.67 -18.79 -0.59
C ASN A 77 -2.25 -17.47 -1.24
N ILE A 78 -2.12 -17.46 -2.58
CA ILE A 78 -1.70 -16.27 -3.34
C ILE A 78 -2.67 -15.08 -3.18
N PHE A 79 -3.97 -15.34 -3.04
CA PHE A 79 -4.96 -14.29 -2.84
C PHE A 79 -4.79 -13.63 -1.47
N LEU A 80 -4.58 -14.42 -0.41
CA LEU A 80 -4.26 -13.89 0.92
C LEU A 80 -2.92 -13.15 0.93
N TYR A 81 -1.94 -13.65 0.17
CA TYR A 81 -0.64 -13.00 0.03
C TYR A 81 -0.76 -11.61 -0.60
N ILE A 82 -1.51 -11.46 -1.69
CA ILE A 82 -1.78 -10.15 -2.31
C ILE A 82 -2.64 -9.27 -1.40
N ALA A 83 -3.66 -9.85 -0.75
CA ALA A 83 -4.50 -9.15 0.22
C ALA A 83 -3.68 -8.59 1.39
N SER A 84 -2.57 -9.24 1.79
CA SER A 84 -1.68 -8.75 2.85
C SER A 84 -1.06 -7.36 2.57
N ILE A 85 -1.13 -6.88 1.33
CA ILE A 85 -0.70 -5.52 0.93
C ILE A 85 -1.91 -4.64 0.70
N LEU A 86 -2.87 -5.11 -0.10
CA LEU A 86 -4.02 -4.31 -0.52
C LEU A 86 -4.97 -3.99 0.64
N PHE A 87 -5.16 -4.94 1.55
CA PHE A 87 -6.07 -4.77 2.68
C PHE A 87 -5.53 -3.76 3.71
N PRO A 88 -4.26 -3.82 4.17
CA PRO A 88 -3.70 -2.76 5.00
C PRO A 88 -3.67 -1.39 4.31
N LEU A 89 -3.40 -1.34 2.99
CA LEU A 89 -3.48 -0.09 2.22
C LEU A 89 -4.89 0.50 2.25
N ALA A 90 -5.91 -0.31 2.01
CA ALA A 90 -7.31 0.14 2.03
C ALA A 90 -7.70 0.66 3.42
N LEU A 91 -7.35 -0.08 4.48
CA LEU A 91 -7.57 0.36 5.86
C LEU A 91 -6.82 1.65 6.15
N TRP A 92 -5.56 1.77 5.74
CA TRP A 92 -4.78 2.99 5.90
C TRP A 92 -5.50 4.18 5.24
N VAL A 93 -5.87 4.06 3.96
CA VAL A 93 -6.49 5.16 3.21
C VAL A 93 -7.84 5.57 3.80
N ILE A 94 -8.69 4.60 4.15
CA ILE A 94 -10.02 4.88 4.70
C ILE A 94 -9.91 5.44 6.12
N GLY A 95 -9.08 4.84 6.98
CA GLY A 95 -8.90 5.28 8.36
C GLY A 95 -8.25 6.65 8.46
N ASN A 96 -7.21 6.88 7.65
CA ASN A 96 -6.53 8.15 7.58
C ASN A 96 -7.49 9.26 7.09
N TRP A 97 -8.22 8.99 6.00
CA TRP A 97 -9.24 9.92 5.51
C TRP A 97 -10.37 10.14 6.53
N GLY A 98 -10.85 9.10 7.21
CA GLY A 98 -11.90 9.23 8.22
C GLY A 98 -11.48 10.10 9.40
N LEU A 99 -10.22 9.98 9.85
CA LEU A 99 -9.67 10.77 10.95
C LEU A 99 -9.43 12.24 10.60
N THR A 100 -9.46 12.64 9.33
CA THR A 100 -9.30 14.06 8.99
C THR A 100 -10.42 14.92 9.57
N THR A 101 -11.60 14.35 9.79
CA THR A 101 -12.72 15.04 10.45
C THR A 101 -12.46 15.32 11.94
N LEU A 102 -11.67 14.46 12.59
CA LEU A 102 -11.31 14.60 14.01
C LEU A 102 -10.09 15.51 14.20
N PHE A 103 -9.14 15.49 13.26
CA PHE A 103 -7.89 16.23 13.33
C PHE A 103 -7.85 17.48 12.43
N ASP A 104 -8.98 17.91 11.87
CA ASP A 104 -9.06 19.04 10.93
C ASP A 104 -8.07 18.94 9.74
N GLY A 105 -7.97 17.75 9.14
CA GLY A 105 -7.09 17.49 7.99
C GLY A 105 -7.74 17.89 6.67
N LYS A 106 -6.96 18.50 5.77
CA LYS A 106 -7.45 18.95 4.45
C LYS A 106 -7.45 17.89 3.34
N GLY A 107 -6.71 16.80 3.57
CA GLY A 107 -6.54 15.72 2.60
C GLY A 107 -7.83 15.02 2.19
N ARG A 108 -7.98 14.79 0.89
CA ARG A 108 -9.06 13.96 0.31
C ARG A 108 -8.62 12.50 0.18
N LEU A 109 -9.58 11.57 0.22
CA LEU A 109 -9.32 10.13 0.07
C LEU A 109 -8.42 9.79 -1.14
N GLY A 110 -8.70 10.40 -2.30
CA GLY A 110 -7.87 10.18 -3.50
C GLY A 110 -6.45 10.71 -3.41
N GLN A 111 -6.21 11.78 -2.64
CA GLN A 111 -4.87 12.32 -2.40
C GLN A 111 -4.10 11.41 -1.44
N VAL A 112 -4.75 10.96 -0.36
CA VAL A 112 -4.18 9.98 0.58
C VAL A 112 -3.75 8.72 -0.17
N TYR A 113 -4.64 8.14 -0.98
CA TYR A 113 -4.33 6.97 -1.80
C TYR A 113 -3.13 7.20 -2.73
N MET A 114 -3.17 8.29 -3.50
CA MET A 114 -2.11 8.61 -4.46
C MET A 114 -0.77 8.76 -3.75
N ALA A 115 -0.71 9.55 -2.68
CA ALA A 115 0.51 9.77 -1.93
C ALA A 115 1.04 8.53 -1.24
N THR A 116 0.18 7.68 -0.69
CA THR A 116 0.61 6.40 -0.12
C THR A 116 1.23 5.52 -1.20
N CYS A 117 0.64 5.45 -2.41
CA CYS A 117 1.23 4.71 -3.53
C CYS A 117 2.58 5.31 -3.97
N TYR A 118 2.70 6.64 -4.04
CA TYR A 118 3.96 7.31 -4.33
C TYR A 118 5.02 7.08 -3.24
N GLY A 119 4.62 7.00 -1.96
CA GLY A 119 5.50 6.63 -0.85
C GLY A 119 5.99 5.18 -0.91
N LEU A 120 5.28 4.28 -1.60
CA LEU A 120 5.72 2.90 -1.83
C LEU A 120 6.81 2.78 -2.92
N THR A 121 7.11 3.84 -3.66
CA THR A 121 8.08 3.84 -4.78
C THR A 121 9.45 3.21 -4.46
N PRO A 122 10.07 3.41 -3.28
CA PRO A 122 11.35 2.77 -2.97
C PRO A 122 11.27 1.24 -2.99
N TYR A 123 10.11 0.67 -2.64
CA TYR A 123 9.93 -0.77 -2.53
C TYR A 123 10.23 -1.51 -3.84
N PRO A 124 9.50 -1.29 -4.95
CA PRO A 124 9.80 -1.99 -6.20
C PRO A 124 11.18 -1.66 -6.76
N LEU A 125 11.72 -0.46 -6.49
CA LEU A 125 13.03 -0.03 -7.00
C LEU A 125 14.21 -0.74 -6.33
N VAL A 126 14.16 -0.93 -5.01
CA VAL A 126 15.27 -1.59 -4.28
C VAL A 126 15.06 -3.10 -4.23
N GLN A 127 13.82 -3.56 -4.10
CA GLN A 127 13.53 -5.00 -3.96
C GLN A 127 13.75 -5.77 -5.26
N LEU A 128 13.58 -5.16 -6.44
CA LEU A 128 13.85 -5.83 -7.72
C LEU A 128 15.34 -6.19 -7.88
N PRO A 129 16.30 -5.25 -7.73
CA PRO A 129 17.72 -5.60 -7.73
C PRO A 129 18.06 -6.59 -6.62
N LEU A 130 17.54 -6.37 -5.42
CA LEU A 130 17.85 -7.22 -4.26
C LEU A 130 17.41 -8.68 -4.45
N MET A 131 16.25 -8.90 -5.08
CA MET A 131 15.79 -10.22 -5.49
C MET A 131 16.76 -10.89 -6.46
N ILE A 132 17.28 -10.16 -7.46
CA ILE A 132 18.26 -10.69 -8.42
C ILE A 132 19.57 -11.04 -7.70
N PHE A 133 20.10 -10.10 -6.90
CA PHE A 133 21.33 -10.28 -6.14
C PHE A 133 21.26 -11.44 -5.13
N SER A 134 20.08 -11.73 -4.58
CA SER A 134 19.92 -12.84 -3.63
C SER A 134 20.39 -14.20 -4.19
N ASN A 135 20.45 -14.38 -5.50
CA ASN A 135 20.93 -15.62 -6.12
C ASN A 135 22.46 -15.72 -6.25
N TYR A 136 23.18 -14.62 -5.98
CA TYR A 136 24.65 -14.56 -6.07
C TYR A 136 25.33 -14.40 -4.70
N VAL A 137 24.56 -14.03 -3.67
CA VAL A 137 25.04 -13.72 -2.32
C VAL A 137 25.14 -14.99 -1.48
N THR A 138 26.17 -15.07 -0.63
CA THR A 138 26.42 -16.25 0.24
C THR A 138 25.67 -16.16 1.58
N VAL A 139 25.69 -17.25 2.35
CA VAL A 139 25.06 -17.29 3.69
C VAL A 139 25.71 -16.28 4.65
N ASP A 140 27.02 -16.07 4.54
CA ASP A 140 27.76 -15.13 5.40
C ASP A 140 27.33 -13.66 5.17
N GLU A 141 26.75 -13.37 4.00
CA GLU A 141 26.27 -12.04 3.61
C GLU A 141 24.74 -11.88 3.83
N GLN A 142 24.10 -12.85 4.49
CA GLN A 142 22.64 -12.86 4.69
C GLN A 142 22.10 -11.61 5.41
N GLU A 143 22.89 -11.08 6.35
CA GLU A 143 22.55 -9.87 7.10
C GLU A 143 22.39 -8.66 6.18
N PHE A 144 23.23 -8.54 5.15
CA PHE A 144 23.19 -7.41 4.20
C PHE A 144 21.85 -7.36 3.47
N TYR A 145 21.38 -8.51 2.95
CA TYR A 145 20.08 -8.61 2.30
C TYR A 145 18.94 -8.22 3.25
N THR A 146 18.99 -8.73 4.49
CA THR A 146 17.93 -8.53 5.48
C THR A 146 17.83 -7.06 5.88
N VAL A 147 18.97 -6.42 6.16
CA VAL A 147 19.05 -5.00 6.51
C VAL A 147 18.58 -4.13 5.35
N LEU A 148 19.05 -4.36 4.13
CA LEU A 148 18.68 -3.55 2.98
C LEU A 148 17.18 -3.69 2.63
N SER A 149 16.65 -4.91 2.73
CA SER A 149 15.21 -5.15 2.58
C SER A 149 14.39 -4.44 3.66
N GLY A 150 14.86 -4.47 4.92
CA GLY A 150 14.23 -3.78 6.05
C GLY A 150 14.26 -2.26 5.90
N LEU A 151 15.42 -1.69 5.55
CA LEU A 151 15.59 -0.26 5.29
C LEU A 151 14.66 0.25 4.21
N THR A 152 14.44 -0.54 3.15
CA THR A 152 13.50 -0.18 2.09
C THR A 152 12.07 0.01 2.62
N LEU A 153 11.62 -0.89 3.51
CA LEU A 153 10.29 -0.83 4.10
C LEU A 153 10.18 0.36 5.07
N VAL A 154 11.18 0.55 5.93
CA VAL A 154 11.24 1.69 6.86
C VAL A 154 11.21 3.01 6.10
N TYR A 155 11.99 3.12 5.04
CA TYR A 155 12.06 4.32 4.23
C TYR A 155 10.75 4.61 3.50
N ALA A 156 10.08 3.59 2.93
CA ALA A 156 8.73 3.76 2.40
C ALA A 156 7.74 4.24 3.48
N GLY A 157 7.84 3.73 4.71
CA GLY A 157 7.05 4.20 5.86
C GLY A 157 7.30 5.67 6.17
N ILE A 158 8.57 6.10 6.21
CA ILE A 158 8.95 7.51 6.39
C ILE A 158 8.33 8.38 5.30
N LEU A 159 8.45 7.98 4.03
CA LEU A 159 7.84 8.71 2.91
C LEU A 159 6.33 8.85 3.06
N ILE A 160 5.62 7.77 3.43
CA ILE A 160 4.17 7.81 3.64
C ILE A 160 3.81 8.79 4.76
N VAL A 161 4.52 8.77 5.89
CA VAL A 161 4.28 9.70 7.00
C VAL A 161 4.56 11.15 6.57
N THR A 162 5.67 11.40 5.88
CA THR A 162 5.98 12.74 5.35
C THR A 162 4.90 13.22 4.39
N ALA A 163 4.39 12.32 3.53
CA ALA A 163 3.34 12.64 2.58
C ALA A 163 2.02 13.05 3.27
N MET A 164 1.64 12.35 4.35
CA MET A 164 0.44 12.71 5.12
C MET A 164 0.58 14.12 5.73
N GLY A 165 1.77 14.46 6.23
CA GLY A 165 2.05 15.80 6.75
C GLY A 165 1.81 16.89 5.71
N GLN A 166 2.26 16.68 4.47
CA GLN A 166 2.07 17.63 3.38
C GLN A 166 0.63 17.68 2.86
N ILE A 167 -0.06 16.54 2.78
CA ILE A 167 -1.44 16.48 2.28
C ILE A 167 -2.45 17.12 3.23
N HIS A 168 -2.30 16.86 4.52
CA HIS A 168 -3.22 17.39 5.52
C HIS A 168 -2.80 18.76 6.05
N GLU A 169 -1.65 19.28 5.59
CA GLU A 169 -1.03 20.52 6.08
C GLU A 169 -0.84 20.50 7.60
N PHE A 170 -0.37 19.36 8.12
CA PHE A 170 -0.11 19.19 9.55
C PHE A 170 1.31 19.63 9.90
N SER A 171 1.45 20.26 11.07
CA SER A 171 2.77 20.42 11.70
C SER A 171 3.37 19.05 12.01
N PHE A 172 4.70 18.97 12.11
CA PHE A 172 5.40 17.71 12.32
C PHE A 172 4.85 16.89 13.50
N GLY A 173 4.68 17.53 14.67
CA GLY A 173 4.14 16.87 15.87
C GLY A 173 2.70 16.38 15.69
N LYS A 174 1.84 17.20 15.06
CA LYS A 174 0.45 16.81 14.75
C LYS A 174 0.39 15.63 13.79
N ASN A 175 1.29 15.59 12.80
CA ASN A 175 1.36 14.51 11.83
C ASN A 175 1.78 13.16 12.44
N ILE A 176 2.75 13.17 13.36
CA ILE A 176 3.13 11.95 14.09
C ILE A 176 1.97 11.45 14.96
N LEU A 177 1.31 12.34 15.70
CA LEU A 177 0.13 11.97 16.50
C LEU A 177 -0.98 11.40 15.60
N PHE A 178 -1.28 12.06 14.48
CA PHE A 178 -2.26 11.62 13.51
C PHE A 178 -1.93 10.24 12.91
N THR A 179 -0.66 9.96 12.64
CA THR A 179 -0.18 8.66 12.17
C THR A 179 -0.49 7.57 13.21
N VAL A 180 -0.20 7.82 14.49
CA VAL A 180 -0.50 6.87 15.58
C VAL A 180 -2.01 6.61 15.69
N PHE A 181 -2.83 7.68 15.64
CA PHE A 181 -4.29 7.53 15.65
C PHE A 181 -4.81 6.80 14.41
N THR A 182 -4.18 6.98 13.24
CA THR A 182 -4.51 6.23 12.02
C THR A 182 -4.27 4.74 12.21
N LEU A 183 -3.14 4.35 12.79
CA LEU A 183 -2.86 2.95 13.11
C LEU A 183 -3.86 2.39 14.13
N PHE A 184 -4.24 3.18 15.13
CA PHE A 184 -5.29 2.78 16.08
C PHE A 184 -6.65 2.62 15.39
N ALA A 185 -7.03 3.54 14.49
CA ALA A 185 -8.25 3.42 13.70
C ALA A 185 -8.25 2.16 12.82
N MET A 186 -7.09 1.76 12.25
CA MET A 186 -6.97 0.50 11.53
C MET A 186 -7.28 -0.71 12.40
N LEU A 187 -6.80 -0.73 13.66
CA LEU A 187 -7.13 -1.80 14.61
C LEU A 187 -8.65 -1.84 14.90
N VAL A 188 -9.26 -0.69 15.14
CA VAL A 188 -10.72 -0.58 15.37
C VAL A 188 -11.51 -1.05 14.14
N MET A 189 -11.09 -0.66 12.93
CA MET A 189 -11.75 -1.11 11.69
C MET A 189 -11.64 -2.62 11.49
N ILE A 190 -10.48 -3.22 11.75
CA ILE A 190 -10.31 -4.67 11.68
C ILE A 190 -11.26 -5.35 12.68
N PHE A 191 -11.35 -4.84 13.90
CA PHE A 191 -12.26 -5.36 14.92
C PHE A 191 -13.74 -5.29 14.48
N ILE A 192 -14.18 -4.15 13.94
CA ILE A 192 -15.54 -3.99 13.41
C ILE A 192 -15.81 -4.95 12.25
N LEU A 193 -14.88 -5.08 11.31
CA LEU A 193 -15.01 -6.00 10.18
C LEU A 193 -15.12 -7.46 10.65
N MET A 194 -14.31 -7.87 11.64
CA MET A 194 -14.40 -9.22 12.21
C MET A 194 -15.75 -9.49 12.86
N ILE A 195 -16.29 -8.55 13.66
CA ILE A 195 -17.63 -8.69 14.25
C ILE A 195 -18.69 -8.77 13.16
N PHE A 196 -18.60 -7.91 12.15
CA PHE A 196 -19.56 -7.87 11.06
C PHE A 196 -19.60 -9.19 10.27
N PHE A 197 -18.42 -9.73 9.91
CA PHE A 197 -18.34 -11.05 9.26
C PHE A 197 -18.83 -12.18 10.16
N SER A 198 -18.54 -12.13 11.46
CA SER A 198 -19.04 -13.10 12.43
C SER A 198 -20.57 -13.09 12.51
N MET A 199 -21.18 -11.91 12.60
CA MET A 199 -22.64 -11.75 12.64
C MET A 199 -23.31 -12.22 11.35
N ILE A 200 -22.72 -11.90 10.19
CA ILE A 200 -23.23 -12.40 8.89
C ILE A 200 -23.16 -13.92 8.83
N SER A 201 -22.02 -14.51 9.23
CA SER A 201 -21.84 -15.96 9.23
C SER A 201 -22.88 -16.66 10.12
N GLN A 202 -23.10 -16.14 11.32
CA GLN A 202 -24.13 -16.64 12.24
C GLN A 202 -25.55 -16.47 11.66
N GLY A 203 -25.85 -15.32 11.06
CA GLY A 203 -27.13 -15.07 10.39
C GLY A 203 -27.39 -16.04 9.24
N VAL A 204 -26.40 -16.25 8.37
CA VAL A 204 -26.48 -17.22 7.27
C VAL A 204 -26.66 -18.63 7.81
N ALA A 205 -25.90 -19.02 8.83
CA ALA A 205 -26.03 -20.34 9.47
C ALA A 205 -27.43 -20.56 10.07
N TYR A 206 -28.02 -19.52 10.68
CA TYR A 206 -29.39 -19.55 11.19
C TYR A 206 -30.40 -19.81 10.06
N PHE A 207 -30.32 -19.09 8.94
CA PHE A 207 -31.21 -19.31 7.79
C PHE A 207 -31.02 -20.69 7.15
N ILE A 208 -29.78 -21.18 7.05
CA ILE A 208 -29.49 -22.54 6.58
C ILE A 208 -30.12 -23.58 7.51
N SER A 209 -30.02 -23.38 8.83
CA SER A 209 -30.59 -24.27 9.83
C SER A 209 -32.12 -24.31 9.73
N LEU A 210 -32.78 -23.15 9.61
CA LEU A 210 -34.22 -23.08 9.40
C LEU A 210 -34.64 -23.84 8.13
N GLY A 211 -33.95 -23.60 7.01
CA GLY A 211 -34.22 -24.30 5.75
C GLY A 211 -34.09 -25.82 5.88
N ARG A 212 -33.06 -26.30 6.59
CA ARG A 212 -32.89 -27.74 6.88
C ARG A 212 -34.03 -28.31 7.72
N GLU A 213 -34.51 -27.56 8.72
CA GLU A 213 -35.62 -28.00 9.56
C GLU A 213 -36.95 -28.08 8.78
N PHE A 214 -37.22 -27.10 7.92
CA PHE A 214 -38.40 -27.15 7.05
C PHE A 214 -38.37 -28.34 6.08
N LEU A 215 -37.22 -28.61 5.45
CA LEU A 215 -37.04 -29.75 4.54
C LEU A 215 -37.13 -31.10 5.26
N PHE A 216 -36.67 -31.20 6.49
CA PHE A 216 -36.74 -32.44 7.27
C PHE A 216 -38.17 -32.80 7.71
N ARG A 217 -39.04 -31.79 7.85
CA ARG A 217 -40.44 -31.95 8.28
C ARG A 217 -41.42 -32.13 7.12
N LEU A 218 -40.95 -32.05 5.88
CA LEU A 218 -41.69 -32.29 4.64
C LEU A 218 -41.50 -33.75 4.19
#